data_AF-A0A9P8SE56-F1
#
_entry.id   AF-A0A9P8SE56-F1
#
_cell.length_a   1.000
_cell.length_b   1.000
_cell.length_c   1.000
_cell.angle_alpha   90.00
_cell.angle_beta   90.00
_cell.angle_gamma   90.00
#
_symmetry.space_group_name_H-M   'P 1'
#
loop_
_entity.id
_entity.type
_entity.pdbx_description
1 polymer ?
#
loop_
_entity_poly.entity_id
_entity_poly.type
_entity_poly.pdbx_seq_one_letter_code
_entity_poly.pdbx_strand_id
1 'polypeptide(L)'
;MTPTDRATTPNESAQLEQLSERMQGLAIQTSVYDKVDVTLWGQDIKPDEEDEIAVTTYAARFMSNAQFERLEGDDILDHFQQHFEGWNQDIWNRVHMDYKRALRLLLRRRGIYTGRKNGPFAPQFIMLQTAEDRPAWPEREYMETDFDIGTTAHKLRAAGSKALTSPRGPQSPPVATSRYDLNEQQPIKTLTKPPAQEPITEALPITTSPPDFRSDPRCP
;
A
#
# COMPACT_ATOMS: atom_id res chain seq x y z
N MET A 1 -15.58 13.77 -49.81
CA MET A 1 -15.83 12.33 -49.98
C MET A 1 -14.72 11.58 -49.26
N THR A 2 -15.14 10.89 -48.20
CA THR A 2 -14.51 9.77 -47.46
C THR A 2 -13.02 9.85 -47.07
N PRO A 3 -12.70 9.88 -45.76
CA PRO A 3 -11.34 9.69 -45.27
C PRO A 3 -10.95 8.20 -45.39
N THR A 4 -9.69 8.00 -45.75
CA THR A 4 -8.99 6.71 -45.88
C THR A 4 -9.18 5.84 -44.64
N ASP A 5 -9.90 4.74 -44.84
CA ASP A 5 -9.99 3.62 -43.90
C ASP A 5 -8.61 2.95 -43.82
N ARG A 6 -7.93 3.15 -42.70
CA ARG A 6 -6.61 2.55 -42.44
C ARG A 6 -6.87 1.10 -42.05
N ALA A 7 -6.69 0.19 -43.02
CA ALA A 7 -6.82 -1.24 -42.82
C ALA A 7 -5.93 -1.72 -41.65
N THR A 8 -6.54 -1.93 -40.49
CA THR A 8 -5.94 -2.62 -39.35
C THR A 8 -5.68 -4.07 -39.78
N THR A 9 -4.46 -4.57 -39.57
CA THR A 9 -4.17 -5.94 -39.98
C THR A 9 -4.95 -6.94 -39.11
N PRO A 10 -5.32 -8.13 -39.63
CA PRO A 10 -6.05 -9.14 -38.85
C PRO A 10 -5.33 -9.56 -37.57
N ASN A 11 -3.99 -9.50 -37.57
CA ASN A 11 -3.16 -9.84 -36.43
C ASN A 11 -3.25 -8.79 -35.32
N GLU A 12 -3.13 -7.50 -35.65
CA GLU A 12 -3.30 -6.41 -34.67
C GLU A 12 -4.71 -6.41 -34.07
N SER A 13 -5.72 -6.70 -34.88
CA SER A 13 -7.12 -6.81 -34.45
C SER A 13 -7.29 -7.91 -33.40
N ALA A 14 -6.72 -9.10 -33.65
CA ALA A 14 -6.80 -10.24 -32.74
C ALA A 14 -6.02 -10.00 -31.43
N GLN A 15 -4.89 -9.29 -31.50
CA GLN A 15 -4.12 -8.89 -30.31
C GLN A 15 -4.90 -7.89 -29.46
N LEU A 16 -5.54 -6.90 -30.10
CA LEU A 16 -6.37 -5.91 -29.40
C LEU A 16 -7.58 -6.55 -28.72
N GLU A 17 -8.20 -7.55 -29.36
CA GLU A 17 -9.32 -8.29 -28.79
C GLU A 17 -8.87 -9.10 -27.56
N GLN A 18 -7.74 -9.82 -27.64
CA GLN A 18 -7.16 -10.53 -26.49
C GLN A 18 -6.78 -9.60 -25.34
N LEU A 19 -6.20 -8.44 -25.64
CA LEU A 19 -5.91 -7.42 -24.63
C LEU A 19 -7.20 -6.88 -24.01
N SER A 20 -8.24 -6.64 -24.81
CA SER A 20 -9.52 -6.16 -24.30
C SER A 20 -10.19 -7.15 -23.35
N GLU A 21 -10.09 -8.45 -23.64
CA GLU A 21 -10.60 -9.50 -22.77
C GLU A 21 -9.83 -9.58 -21.45
N ARG A 22 -8.48 -9.55 -21.50
CA ARG A 22 -7.63 -9.60 -20.30
C ARG A 22 -7.73 -8.34 -19.44
N MET A 23 -7.99 -7.20 -20.05
CA MET A 23 -8.05 -5.89 -19.38
C MET A 23 -9.49 -5.50 -19.04
N GLN A 24 -10.47 -6.38 -19.27
CA GLN A 24 -11.87 -6.12 -18.99
C GLN A 24 -12.08 -5.83 -17.50
N GLY A 25 -12.81 -4.75 -17.19
CA GLY A 25 -13.08 -4.35 -15.81
C GLY A 25 -11.96 -3.50 -15.17
N LEU A 26 -10.83 -3.32 -15.84
CA LEU A 26 -9.81 -2.36 -15.42
C LEU A 26 -10.17 -0.95 -15.88
N ALA A 27 -9.76 0.05 -15.11
CA ALA A 27 -9.98 1.47 -15.42
C ALA A 27 -8.94 2.01 -16.42
N ILE A 28 -8.71 1.26 -17.50
CA ILE A 28 -7.71 1.56 -18.54
C ILE A 28 -8.45 1.77 -19.85
N GLN A 29 -8.11 2.85 -20.55
CA GLN A 29 -8.72 3.16 -21.85
C GLN A 29 -8.12 2.25 -22.94
N THR A 30 -8.95 1.81 -23.88
CA THR A 30 -8.49 0.99 -25.02
C THR A 30 -7.46 1.70 -25.89
N SER A 31 -7.45 3.04 -25.88
CA SER A 31 -6.49 3.88 -26.59
C SER A 31 -5.04 3.71 -26.12
N VAL A 32 -4.81 3.22 -24.90
CA VAL A 32 -3.47 3.03 -24.34
C VAL A 32 -3.03 1.57 -24.34
N TYR A 33 -3.75 0.70 -25.06
CA TYR A 33 -3.35 -0.70 -25.23
C TYR A 33 -2.09 -0.84 -26.09
N ASP A 34 -1.73 0.19 -26.88
CA ASP A 34 -0.46 0.20 -27.63
C ASP A 34 0.79 0.22 -26.73
N LYS A 35 0.61 0.53 -25.44
CA LYS A 35 1.68 0.57 -24.42
C LYS A 35 1.95 -0.78 -23.77
N VAL A 36 1.28 -1.83 -24.22
CA VAL A 36 1.39 -3.18 -23.68
C VAL A 36 1.56 -4.15 -24.84
N ASP A 37 2.46 -5.11 -24.65
CA ASP A 37 2.70 -6.16 -25.62
C ASP A 37 2.19 -7.51 -25.09
N VAL A 38 1.24 -8.10 -25.80
CA VAL A 38 0.66 -9.41 -25.45
C VAL A 38 1.71 -10.53 -25.46
N THR A 39 2.78 -10.39 -26.24
CA THR A 39 3.87 -11.38 -26.34
C THR A 39 4.75 -11.41 -25.08
N LEU A 40 4.83 -10.28 -24.36
CA LEU A 40 5.57 -10.14 -23.11
C LEU A 40 4.72 -10.52 -21.89
N TRP A 41 3.42 -10.79 -22.07
CA TRP A 41 2.48 -11.05 -20.99
C TRP A 41 2.81 -12.26 -20.10
N GLY A 42 3.50 -13.26 -20.66
CA GLY A 42 3.93 -14.45 -19.91
C GLY A 42 5.34 -14.35 -19.33
N GLN A 43 6.04 -13.24 -19.58
CA GLN A 43 7.44 -13.08 -19.19
C GLN A 43 7.52 -12.37 -17.84
N ASP A 44 8.43 -12.85 -17.00
CA ASP A 44 8.79 -12.16 -15.77
C ASP A 44 9.90 -11.17 -16.08
N ILE A 45 9.72 -9.93 -15.63
CA ILE A 45 10.70 -8.88 -15.87
C ILE A 45 11.75 -8.88 -14.76
N LYS A 46 12.96 -8.50 -15.12
CA LYS A 46 14.01 -8.30 -14.13
C LYS A 46 13.87 -6.90 -13.50
N PRO A 47 14.35 -6.71 -12.25
CA PRO A 47 14.30 -5.42 -11.56
C PRO A 47 15.26 -4.36 -12.15
N ASP A 48 15.93 -4.64 -13.27
CA ASP A 48 16.76 -3.71 -14.04
C ASP A 48 16.20 -3.46 -15.45
N GLU A 49 14.97 -3.88 -15.74
CA GLU A 49 14.35 -3.75 -17.06
C GLU A 49 14.21 -2.27 -17.47
N GLU A 50 14.72 -1.96 -18.67
CA GLU A 50 14.71 -0.61 -19.21
C GLU A 50 13.52 -0.37 -20.15
N ASP A 51 12.92 -1.44 -20.67
CA ASP A 51 11.81 -1.37 -21.61
C ASP A 51 10.49 -0.96 -20.91
N GLU A 52 10.01 0.25 -21.22
CA GLU A 52 8.73 0.78 -20.75
C GLU A 52 7.56 -0.15 -21.08
N ILE A 53 7.55 -0.79 -22.25
CA ILE A 53 6.46 -1.67 -22.68
C ILE A 53 6.48 -2.95 -21.85
N ALA A 54 7.65 -3.53 -21.61
CA ALA A 54 7.79 -4.73 -20.78
C ALA A 54 7.32 -4.47 -19.34
N VAL A 55 7.78 -3.37 -18.73
CA VAL A 55 7.40 -2.99 -17.36
C VAL A 55 5.91 -2.68 -17.26
N THR A 56 5.35 -1.95 -18.23
CA THR A 56 3.91 -1.63 -18.29
C THR A 56 3.06 -2.88 -18.51
N THR A 57 3.52 -3.80 -19.35
CA THR A 57 2.87 -5.10 -19.60
C THR A 57 2.83 -5.93 -18.33
N TYR A 58 3.93 -5.98 -17.57
CA TYR A 58 3.96 -6.71 -16.31
C TYR A 58 2.97 -6.12 -15.28
N ALA A 59 2.90 -4.80 -15.16
CA ALA A 59 1.90 -4.14 -14.32
C ALA A 59 0.45 -4.43 -14.78
N ALA A 60 0.22 -4.48 -16.10
CA ALA A 60 -1.07 -4.85 -16.68
C ALA A 60 -1.46 -6.30 -16.36
N ARG A 61 -0.52 -7.24 -16.50
CA ARG A 61 -0.67 -8.65 -16.13
C ARG A 61 -1.06 -8.79 -14.67
N PHE A 62 -0.36 -8.12 -13.75
CA PHE A 62 -0.70 -8.13 -12.33
C PHE A 62 -2.15 -7.69 -12.10
N MET A 63 -2.57 -6.57 -12.70
CA MET A 63 -3.94 -6.06 -12.53
C MET A 63 -5.00 -7.04 -13.05
N SER A 64 -4.72 -7.69 -14.19
CA SER A 64 -5.60 -8.71 -14.78
C SER A 64 -5.71 -9.94 -13.88
N ASN A 65 -4.60 -10.45 -13.35
CA ASN A 65 -4.59 -11.59 -12.43
C ASN A 65 -5.33 -11.26 -11.12
N ALA A 66 -5.06 -10.09 -10.54
CA ALA A 66 -5.75 -9.64 -9.33
C ALA A 66 -7.27 -9.49 -9.52
N GLN A 67 -7.73 -9.10 -10.73
CA GLN A 67 -9.16 -9.12 -11.09
C GLN A 67 -9.70 -10.54 -11.19
N PHE A 68 -9.00 -11.42 -11.91
CA PHE A 68 -9.42 -12.81 -12.14
C PHE A 68 -9.54 -13.60 -10.83
N GLU A 69 -8.55 -13.48 -9.95
CA GLU A 69 -8.51 -14.13 -8.64
C GLU A 69 -9.41 -13.43 -7.60
N ARG A 70 -9.94 -12.25 -7.92
CA ARG A 70 -10.79 -11.42 -7.05
C ARG A 70 -10.14 -11.14 -5.70
N LEU A 71 -8.83 -10.88 -5.69
CA LEU A 71 -8.08 -10.58 -4.47
C LEU A 71 -8.60 -9.31 -3.80
N GLU A 72 -8.70 -9.33 -2.47
CA GLU A 72 -9.16 -8.20 -1.67
C GLU A 72 -8.39 -8.08 -0.35
N GLY A 73 -8.39 -6.88 0.25
CA GLY A 73 -7.79 -6.70 1.58
C GLY A 73 -6.30 -7.05 1.60
N ASP A 74 -5.89 -7.91 2.54
CA ASP A 74 -4.47 -8.23 2.74
C ASP A 74 -3.95 -9.17 1.64
N ASP A 75 -4.81 -10.02 1.05
CA ASP A 75 -4.42 -10.95 -0.01
C ASP A 75 -3.87 -10.21 -1.26
N ILE A 76 -4.51 -9.08 -1.64
CA ILE A 76 -4.02 -8.27 -2.76
C ILE A 76 -2.75 -7.50 -2.41
N LEU A 77 -2.53 -7.17 -1.13
CA LEU A 77 -1.31 -6.51 -0.69
C LEU A 77 -0.13 -7.48 -0.69
N ASP A 78 -0.31 -8.68 -0.14
CA ASP A 78 0.70 -9.73 -0.14
C ASP A 78 1.08 -10.12 -1.58
N HIS A 79 0.08 -10.28 -2.45
CA HIS A 79 0.30 -10.55 -3.87
C HIS A 79 1.04 -9.39 -4.56
N PHE A 80 0.70 -8.15 -4.24
CA PHE A 80 1.41 -6.96 -4.75
C PHE A 80 2.89 -6.96 -4.31
N GLN A 81 3.17 -7.24 -3.04
CA GLN A 81 4.52 -7.27 -2.51
C GLN A 81 5.38 -8.34 -3.18
N GLN A 82 4.84 -9.55 -3.36
CA GLN A 82 5.54 -10.64 -4.03
C GLN A 82 5.86 -10.32 -5.50
N HIS A 83 4.93 -9.70 -6.22
CA HIS A 83 5.10 -9.43 -7.65
C HIS A 83 6.01 -8.25 -7.96
N PHE A 84 6.07 -7.27 -7.06
CA PHE A 84 6.85 -6.04 -7.26
C PHE A 84 8.05 -5.95 -6.29
N GLU A 85 8.45 -7.06 -5.68
CA GLU A 85 9.64 -7.11 -4.83
C GLU A 85 10.88 -6.70 -5.64
N GLY A 86 11.69 -5.80 -5.07
CA GLY A 86 12.91 -5.30 -5.71
C GLY A 86 12.69 -4.22 -6.77
N TRP A 87 11.45 -3.76 -6.99
CA TRP A 87 11.20 -2.65 -7.90
C TRP A 87 11.58 -1.31 -7.30
N ASN A 88 12.49 -0.59 -7.97
CA ASN A 88 12.91 0.73 -7.55
C ASN A 88 11.99 1.84 -8.11
N GLN A 89 12.15 3.05 -7.58
CA GLN A 89 11.38 4.22 -8.03
C GLN A 89 11.54 4.48 -9.55
N ASP A 90 12.72 4.20 -10.10
CA ASP A 90 12.99 4.37 -11.54
C ASP A 90 12.15 3.45 -12.42
N ILE A 91 11.97 2.18 -12.02
CA ILE A 91 11.12 1.23 -12.74
C ILE A 91 9.66 1.70 -12.70
N TRP A 92 9.18 2.12 -11.53
CA TRP A 92 7.84 2.69 -11.41
C TRP A 92 7.68 3.96 -12.23
N ASN A 93 8.71 4.79 -12.37
CA ASN A 93 8.65 5.97 -13.21
C ASN A 93 8.52 5.59 -14.70
N ARG A 94 9.11 4.48 -15.14
CA ARG A 94 8.98 3.95 -16.51
C ARG A 94 7.58 3.44 -16.82
N VAL A 95 6.85 2.87 -15.86
CA VAL A 95 5.47 2.42 -16.10
C VAL A 95 4.62 3.56 -16.68
N HIS A 96 3.84 3.28 -17.71
CA HIS A 96 2.96 4.28 -18.31
C HIS A 96 1.96 4.86 -17.28
N MET A 97 1.71 6.17 -17.36
CA MET A 97 0.94 6.89 -16.34
C MET A 97 -0.48 6.35 -16.14
N ASP A 98 -1.18 5.98 -17.21
CA ASP A 98 -2.53 5.44 -17.11
C ASP A 98 -2.58 4.09 -16.39
N TYR A 99 -1.54 3.27 -16.53
CA TYR A 99 -1.43 1.99 -15.85
C TYR A 99 -1.13 2.18 -14.37
N LYS A 100 -0.27 3.13 -14.00
CA LYS A 100 -0.09 3.54 -12.59
C LYS A 100 -1.39 4.02 -11.96
N ARG A 101 -2.14 4.85 -12.70
CA ARG A 101 -3.42 5.37 -12.23
C ARG A 101 -4.44 4.25 -12.02
N ALA A 102 -4.52 3.32 -12.97
CA ALA A 102 -5.41 2.17 -12.90
C ALA A 102 -5.04 1.22 -11.76
N LEU A 103 -3.75 0.92 -11.59
CA LEU A 103 -3.24 0.08 -10.51
C LEU A 103 -3.59 0.66 -9.15
N ARG A 104 -3.35 1.96 -8.97
CA ARG A 104 -3.73 2.65 -7.74
C ARG A 104 -5.23 2.60 -7.49
N LEU A 105 -6.04 2.79 -8.53
CA LEU A 105 -7.49 2.74 -8.40
C LEU A 105 -7.98 1.34 -8.06
N LEU A 106 -7.39 0.30 -8.66
CA LEU A 106 -7.66 -1.10 -8.34
C LEU A 106 -7.37 -1.38 -6.87
N LEU A 107 -6.17 -1.06 -6.38
CA LEU A 107 -5.78 -1.24 -4.98
C LEU A 107 -6.75 -0.52 -4.04
N ARG A 108 -7.11 0.74 -4.35
CA ARG A 108 -8.08 1.51 -3.56
C ARG A 108 -9.48 0.88 -3.55
N ARG A 109 -10.01 0.46 -4.70
CA ARG A 109 -11.32 -0.22 -4.82
C ARG A 109 -11.36 -1.53 -4.04
N ARG A 110 -10.22 -2.21 -3.90
CA ARG A 110 -10.03 -3.44 -3.13
C ARG A 110 -9.74 -3.21 -1.64
N GLY A 111 -9.67 -1.95 -1.20
CA GLY A 111 -9.55 -1.59 0.22
C GLY A 111 -8.13 -1.32 0.70
N ILE A 112 -7.14 -1.19 -0.20
CA ILE A 112 -5.77 -0.82 0.13
C ILE A 112 -5.58 0.69 -0.03
N TYR A 113 -5.17 1.35 1.05
CA TYR A 113 -4.85 2.78 1.01
C TYR A 113 -3.46 2.98 0.44
N THR A 114 -3.39 3.69 -0.69
CA THR A 114 -2.13 3.92 -1.40
C THR A 114 -1.48 5.27 -1.07
N GLY A 115 -1.90 5.98 -0.03
CA GLY A 115 -1.49 7.37 0.19
C GLY A 115 -2.35 8.39 -0.56
N ARG A 116 -2.03 9.69 -0.43
CA ARG A 116 -2.89 10.81 -0.86
C ARG A 116 -3.23 10.79 -2.36
N LYS A 117 -4.46 11.19 -2.72
CA LYS A 117 -4.95 11.23 -4.11
C LYS A 117 -4.09 12.04 -5.09
N ASN A 118 -3.43 13.10 -4.62
CA ASN A 118 -2.61 13.99 -5.47
C ASN A 118 -1.10 13.74 -5.31
N GLY A 119 -0.70 12.66 -4.63
CA GLY A 119 0.71 12.34 -4.46
C GLY A 119 1.32 11.62 -5.67
N PRO A 120 2.66 11.64 -5.79
CA PRO A 120 3.38 10.89 -6.82
C PRO A 120 3.18 9.37 -6.65
N PHE A 121 2.99 8.66 -7.76
CA PHE A 121 2.67 7.23 -7.77
C PHE A 121 3.83 6.34 -7.31
N ALA A 122 5.04 6.55 -7.85
CA ALA A 122 6.18 5.69 -7.56
C ALA A 122 6.50 5.57 -6.05
N PRO A 123 6.64 6.66 -5.27
CA PRO A 123 6.90 6.53 -3.83
C PRO A 123 5.71 5.93 -3.06
N GLN A 124 4.48 6.10 -3.55
CA GLN A 124 3.31 5.43 -2.95
C GLN A 124 3.39 3.92 -3.10
N PHE A 125 3.81 3.43 -4.27
CA PHE A 125 3.99 2.00 -4.52
C PHE A 125 5.19 1.42 -3.79
N ILE A 126 6.29 2.17 -3.67
CA ILE A 126 7.44 1.77 -2.85
C ILE A 126 7.05 1.62 -1.38
N MET A 127 6.29 2.58 -0.85
CA MET A 127 5.79 2.51 0.53
C MET A 127 4.93 1.26 0.76
N LEU A 128 4.11 0.86 -0.23
CA LEU A 128 3.28 -0.35 -0.15
C LEU A 128 4.09 -1.64 -0.24
N GLN A 129 5.17 -1.66 -1.01
CA GLN A 129 6.07 -2.82 -1.08
C GLN A 129 6.73 -3.09 0.28
N THR A 130 7.07 -2.05 1.03
CA THR A 130 7.76 -2.16 2.32
C THR A 130 6.80 -2.15 3.52
N ALA A 131 5.49 -2.11 3.30
CA ALA A 131 4.52 -2.02 4.38
C ALA A 131 4.31 -3.38 5.04
N GLU A 132 4.62 -3.50 6.33
CA GLU A 132 4.34 -4.75 7.08
C GLU A 132 2.85 -4.99 7.30
N ASP A 133 2.07 -3.91 7.45
CA ASP A 133 0.62 -3.94 7.68
C ASP A 133 -0.13 -3.08 6.65
N ARG A 134 -1.43 -3.39 6.47
CA ARG A 134 -2.33 -2.59 5.64
C ARG A 134 -2.33 -1.12 6.08
N PRO A 135 -2.04 -0.16 5.19
CA PRO A 135 -2.09 1.24 5.54
C PRO A 135 -3.50 1.65 5.95
N ALA A 136 -3.61 2.33 7.09
CA ALA A 136 -4.88 2.82 7.60
C ALA A 136 -5.47 3.90 6.68
N TRP A 137 -6.78 3.81 6.44
CA TRP A 137 -7.49 4.82 5.67
C TRP A 137 -7.84 6.04 6.52
N PRO A 138 -7.64 7.26 6.02
CA PRO A 138 -8.26 8.42 6.64
C PRO A 138 -9.78 8.36 6.46
N GLU A 139 -10.54 8.56 7.54
CA GLU A 139 -12.01 8.41 7.59
C GLU A 139 -12.73 9.11 6.42
N ARG A 140 -12.31 10.34 6.08
CA ARG A 140 -12.89 11.09 4.96
C ARG A 140 -12.69 10.39 3.61
N GLU A 141 -11.47 9.95 3.31
CA GLU A 141 -11.20 9.27 2.04
C GLU A 141 -11.86 7.89 1.99
N TYR A 142 -11.98 7.22 3.13
CA TYR A 142 -12.68 5.95 3.22
C TYR A 142 -14.17 6.10 2.87
N MET A 143 -14.82 7.14 3.38
CA MET A 143 -16.24 7.40 3.11
C MET A 143 -16.50 7.89 1.68
N GLU A 144 -15.54 8.60 1.08
CA GLU A 144 -15.63 9.10 -0.29
C GLU A 144 -15.25 8.05 -1.35
N THR A 145 -14.62 6.93 -0.96
CA THR A 145 -14.17 5.91 -1.91
C THR A 145 -15.28 4.93 -2.25
N ASP A 146 -15.48 4.71 -3.55
CA ASP A 146 -16.33 3.65 -4.09
C ASP A 146 -15.54 2.33 -4.08
N PHE A 147 -15.78 1.51 -3.06
CA PHE A 147 -15.24 0.16 -2.98
C PHE A 147 -16.08 -0.82 -3.79
N ASP A 148 -15.44 -1.84 -4.35
CA ASP A 148 -16.16 -2.89 -5.08
C ASP A 148 -17.10 -3.64 -4.11
N ILE A 149 -18.30 -3.95 -4.60
CA ILE A 149 -19.34 -4.65 -3.82
C ILE A 149 -18.79 -5.99 -3.35
N GLY A 150 -18.87 -6.25 -2.04
CA GLY A 150 -18.40 -7.49 -1.43
C GLY A 150 -16.99 -7.43 -0.84
N THR A 151 -16.22 -6.37 -1.12
CA THR A 151 -14.91 -6.17 -0.47
C THR A 151 -15.04 -6.03 1.03
N THR A 152 -14.02 -6.49 1.76
CA THR A 152 -13.94 -6.30 3.22
C THR A 152 -14.14 -4.84 3.62
N ALA A 153 -13.61 -3.88 2.85
CA ALA A 153 -13.86 -2.46 3.07
C ALA A 153 -15.34 -2.07 2.88
N HIS A 154 -16.00 -2.54 1.81
CA HIS A 154 -17.43 -2.31 1.61
C HIS A 154 -18.28 -2.94 2.75
N LYS A 155 -17.92 -4.15 3.21
CA LYS A 155 -18.58 -4.85 4.33
C LYS A 155 -18.42 -4.08 5.65
N LEU A 156 -17.21 -3.60 5.95
CA LEU A 156 -16.93 -2.82 7.17
C LEU A 156 -17.65 -1.46 7.17
N ARG A 157 -17.76 -0.80 6.01
CA ARG A 157 -18.57 0.42 5.85
C ARG A 157 -20.06 0.14 6.09
N ALA A 158 -20.59 -0.94 5.53
CA ALA A 158 -21.99 -1.34 5.72
C ALA A 158 -22.30 -1.78 7.16
N ALA A 159 -21.32 -2.35 7.87
CA ALA A 159 -21.45 -2.80 9.25
C ALA A 159 -21.38 -1.66 10.29
N GLY A 160 -21.12 -0.43 9.87
CA GLY A 160 -21.03 0.74 10.76
C GLY A 160 -19.66 0.83 11.44
N SER A 161 -18.94 1.92 11.15
CA SER A 161 -17.60 2.28 11.62
C SER A 161 -17.32 2.02 13.11
N LYS A 162 -16.91 0.80 13.46
CA LYS A 162 -16.26 0.48 14.74
C LYS A 162 -14.92 -0.26 14.60
N ALA A 163 -14.47 -0.52 13.37
CA ALA A 163 -13.28 -1.34 13.12
C ALA A 163 -12.16 -0.60 12.34
N LEU A 164 -12.25 0.71 12.15
CA LEU A 164 -11.19 1.50 11.47
C LEU A 164 -9.95 1.76 12.38
N THR A 165 -9.97 1.29 13.63
CA THR A 165 -8.85 1.40 14.57
C THR A 165 -8.65 0.09 15.33
N SER A 166 -7.89 -0.85 14.75
CA SER A 166 -7.17 -1.80 15.60
C SER A 166 -5.96 -2.39 14.88
N PRO A 167 -4.73 -2.05 15.31
CA PRO A 167 -3.64 -3.01 15.27
C PRO A 167 -4.03 -4.17 16.18
N ARG A 168 -3.84 -5.40 15.70
CA ARG A 168 -4.13 -6.65 16.41
C ARG A 168 -3.72 -6.58 17.89
N GLY A 169 -4.70 -6.43 18.78
CA GLY A 169 -4.59 -6.48 20.25
C GLY A 169 -5.77 -7.27 20.84
N PRO A 170 -5.58 -8.01 21.94
CA PRO A 170 -6.32 -9.24 22.22
C PRO A 170 -7.82 -9.04 22.46
N GLN A 171 -8.60 -9.94 21.84
CA GLN A 171 -10.04 -10.10 22.04
C GLN A 171 -10.38 -10.14 23.54
N SER A 172 -11.20 -9.20 23.99
CA SER A 172 -11.93 -9.34 25.26
C SER A 172 -13.32 -9.94 24.98
N PRO A 173 -13.72 -11.02 25.66
CA PRO A 173 -15.05 -11.62 25.48
C PRO A 173 -16.13 -10.76 26.17
N PRO A 174 -17.42 -10.90 25.77
CA PRO A 174 -18.50 -10.20 26.44
C PRO A 174 -18.79 -10.88 27.78
N VAL A 175 -18.42 -10.26 28.90
CA VAL A 175 -18.86 -10.72 30.21
C VAL A 175 -20.30 -10.27 30.44
N ALA A 176 -21.12 -11.29 30.68
CA ALA A 176 -22.55 -11.24 30.92
C ALA A 176 -22.94 -10.34 32.10
N THR A 177 -24.13 -9.77 31.95
CA THR A 177 -24.95 -9.18 33.01
C THR A 177 -24.93 -10.00 34.29
N SER A 178 -24.62 -9.35 35.42
CA SER A 178 -25.21 -9.69 36.72
C SER A 178 -25.27 -8.45 37.59
N ARG A 179 -26.52 -8.06 37.87
CA ARG A 179 -26.92 -7.09 38.88
C ARG A 179 -26.69 -7.72 40.25
N TYR A 180 -25.96 -7.06 41.13
CA TYR A 180 -26.27 -7.05 42.57
C TYR A 180 -26.03 -5.65 43.13
N ASP A 181 -26.97 -5.30 43.98
CA ASP A 181 -27.35 -4.02 44.55
C ASP A 181 -26.79 -3.93 45.99
N LEU A 182 -26.63 -2.70 46.50
CA LEU A 182 -26.51 -2.31 47.92
C LEU A 182 -25.47 -3.00 48.82
N ASN A 183 -24.52 -2.23 49.38
CA ASN A 183 -24.55 -1.91 50.82
C ASN A 183 -23.47 -0.88 51.21
N GLU A 184 -23.84 -0.02 52.14
CA GLU A 184 -23.10 1.08 52.75
C GLU A 184 -21.80 0.65 53.46
N GLN A 185 -20.81 1.55 53.47
CA GLN A 185 -20.13 2.12 54.66
C GLN A 185 -18.66 2.50 54.37
N GLN A 186 -18.37 3.81 54.41
CA GLN A 186 -17.03 4.32 54.68
C GLN A 186 -16.67 4.04 56.15
N PRO A 187 -15.37 3.90 56.46
CA PRO A 187 -14.81 4.92 57.34
C PRO A 187 -13.39 5.37 56.97
N ILE A 188 -13.19 6.67 57.14
CA ILE A 188 -11.95 7.45 57.21
C ILE A 188 -10.98 6.88 58.26
N LYS A 189 -9.66 6.85 57.96
CA LYS A 189 -8.53 7.10 58.90
C LYS A 189 -7.13 7.09 58.23
N THR A 190 -6.55 8.31 58.17
CA THR A 190 -5.17 8.71 58.52
C THR A 190 -3.90 7.96 58.06
N LEU A 191 -3.04 8.71 57.34
CA LEU A 191 -1.62 8.99 57.62
C LEU A 191 -0.63 7.82 57.79
N THR A 192 0.24 7.56 56.80
CA THR A 192 1.70 7.40 57.04
C THR A 192 2.55 7.49 55.76
N LYS A 193 3.44 8.49 55.74
CA LYS A 193 4.85 8.57 55.27
C LYS A 193 5.37 7.63 54.14
N PRO A 194 6.03 8.17 53.10
CA PRO A 194 6.82 7.38 52.14
C PRO A 194 8.21 7.04 52.72
N PRO A 195 8.77 5.84 52.46
CA PRO A 195 10.14 5.54 52.84
C PRO A 195 11.12 6.23 51.90
N ALA A 196 12.13 6.81 52.52
CA ALA A 196 13.29 7.44 51.92
C ALA A 196 14.44 6.42 51.82
N GLN A 197 15.30 6.66 50.81
CA GLN A 197 16.77 6.47 50.85
C GLN A 197 17.26 5.01 50.68
N GLU A 198 18.34 4.70 49.93
CA GLU A 198 19.52 5.50 49.56
C GLU A 198 20.38 4.80 48.47
N PRO A 199 21.60 5.27 48.09
CA PRO A 199 21.99 5.49 46.71
C PRO A 199 23.07 4.51 46.22
N ILE A 200 23.36 4.52 44.91
CA ILE A 200 24.60 3.91 44.40
C ILE A 200 25.35 4.95 43.59
N THR A 201 26.53 5.24 44.10
CA THR A 201 27.58 6.14 43.66
C THR A 201 28.20 5.71 42.32
N GLU A 202 28.89 6.67 41.68
CA GLU A 202 30.06 6.49 40.80
C GLU A 202 29.76 6.21 39.31
N ALA A 203 30.30 6.91 38.30
CA ALA A 203 31.16 8.09 38.18
C ALA A 203 31.05 8.59 36.74
N LEU A 204 31.17 9.91 36.53
CA LEU A 204 31.58 10.50 35.25
C LEU A 204 33.10 10.73 35.32
N PRO A 205 33.82 10.67 34.18
CA PRO A 205 34.14 11.97 33.58
C PRO A 205 34.01 12.01 32.05
N ILE A 206 33.27 13.03 31.61
CA ILE A 206 33.61 14.00 30.56
C ILE A 206 34.80 13.63 29.66
N THR A 207 34.55 13.39 28.37
CA THR A 207 35.53 13.71 27.34
C THR A 207 34.85 14.40 26.17
N THR A 208 35.10 15.71 26.12
CA THR A 208 34.81 16.62 25.03
C THR A 208 35.96 16.52 24.04
N SER A 209 35.70 16.22 22.77
CA SER A 209 36.54 16.73 21.69
C SER A 209 35.79 16.75 20.34
N PRO A 210 35.73 17.92 19.66
CA PRO A 210 35.16 18.10 18.33
C PRO A 210 36.17 17.75 17.20
N PRO A 211 35.70 17.60 15.94
CA PRO A 211 36.58 17.47 14.79
C PRO A 211 36.95 18.88 14.26
N ASP A 212 38.22 19.11 13.92
CA ASP A 212 38.57 19.96 12.77
C ASP A 212 40.06 19.86 12.36
N PHE A 213 40.23 19.64 11.07
CA PHE A 213 41.31 20.10 10.18
C PHE A 213 42.76 20.20 10.70
N ARG A 214 43.63 19.39 10.10
CA ARG A 214 45.02 19.81 9.87
C ARG A 214 45.49 19.41 8.48
N SER A 215 45.53 20.40 7.59
CA SER A 215 46.30 20.38 6.36
C SER A 215 47.79 20.35 6.70
N ASP A 216 48.49 19.37 6.15
CA ASP A 216 49.94 19.32 6.05
C ASP A 216 50.41 20.37 5.04
N PRO A 217 51.50 21.11 5.33
CA PRO A 217 52.69 20.85 4.50
C PRO A 217 54.01 21.06 5.25
N ARG A 218 54.99 20.18 5.04
CA ARG A 218 56.25 20.49 4.31
C ARG A 218 57.35 19.43 4.52
N CYS A 219 57.82 18.89 3.39
CA CYS A 219 59.22 18.51 3.09
C CYS A 219 60.18 19.70 3.36
N PRO A 220 61.48 19.49 3.69
CA PRO A 220 62.44 18.65 2.97
C PRO A 220 63.17 17.58 3.78
#